data_AF-A0A3S9T0X1-F1
#
_entry.id   AF-A0A3S9T0X1-F1
#
_cell.length_a   1.000
_cell.length_b   1.000
_cell.length_c   1.000
_cell.angle_alpha   90.00
_cell.angle_beta   90.00
_cell.angle_gamma   90.00
#
_symmetry.space_group_name_H-M   'P 1'
#
loop_
_entity.id
_entity.type
_entity.pdbx_description
1 polymer ?
#
loop_
_entity_poly.entity_id
_entity_poly.type
_entity_poly.pdbx_seq_one_letter_code
_entity_poly.pdbx_strand_id
1 'polypeptide(L)'
;MILLIVKPAFIAFSQAGPGSLSAPILLSLFVGLIVGFLVQSTGFCFTGGYRNLIFGKNPHLFQGYPMTFVTALFFNLIFGQFKLGFANQPAAHSDYLWSFLSMTLVGICATFASDYPLRQLIKSTEGNLDSVITVFGMILGTAFAHNFGLASSGKGTTANGQIAVIIGLVTVLVIGYFCKKLILSDIEIFRQIILARFPTK
;
A
#
# COMPACT_ATOMS: atom_id res chain seq x y z
N MET A 1 -14.05 -17.26 -2.67
CA MET A 1 -15.52 -17.47 -2.59
C MET A 1 -15.88 -18.75 -1.85
N ILE A 2 -15.29 -19.91 -2.22
CA ILE A 2 -15.59 -21.21 -1.57
C ILE A 2 -15.39 -21.18 -0.04
N LEU A 3 -14.26 -20.64 0.43
CA LEU A 3 -13.96 -20.56 1.87
C LEU A 3 -14.92 -19.67 2.69
N LEU A 4 -15.58 -18.70 2.05
CA LEU A 4 -16.51 -17.78 2.72
C LEU A 4 -17.91 -18.37 2.87
N ILE A 5 -18.31 -19.25 1.94
CA ILE A 5 -19.60 -19.97 1.97
C ILE A 5 -19.53 -21.16 2.93
N VAL A 6 -18.40 -21.88 2.96
CA VAL A 6 -18.20 -23.09 3.77
C VAL A 6 -18.07 -22.77 5.27
N LYS A 7 -17.80 -21.51 5.63
CA LYS A 7 -17.75 -21.02 7.02
C LYS A 7 -16.99 -21.95 7.99
N PRO A 8 -15.74 -22.33 7.69
CA PRO A 8 -14.98 -23.21 8.56
C PRO A 8 -14.60 -22.52 9.88
N ALA A 9 -14.43 -23.33 10.94
CA ALA A 9 -14.26 -22.86 12.33
C ALA A 9 -13.04 -21.94 12.58
N PHE A 10 -12.10 -21.85 11.63
CA PHE A 10 -10.94 -20.96 11.71
C PHE A 10 -11.22 -19.52 11.20
N ILE A 11 -12.38 -19.26 10.57
CA ILE A 11 -12.75 -17.91 10.12
C ILE A 11 -13.57 -17.24 11.23
N ALA A 12 -12.89 -16.52 12.12
CA ALA A 12 -13.54 -15.64 13.09
C ALA A 12 -14.07 -14.40 12.36
N PHE A 13 -15.40 -14.29 12.22
CA PHE A 13 -16.02 -13.05 11.76
C PHE A 13 -15.97 -12.02 12.88
N SER A 14 -15.37 -10.85 12.59
CA SER A 14 -15.34 -9.76 13.56
C SER A 14 -16.77 -9.29 13.83
N GLN A 15 -17.21 -9.33 15.08
CA GLN A 15 -18.54 -8.87 15.50
C GLN A 15 -18.60 -7.33 15.63
N ALA A 16 -17.45 -6.66 15.62
CA ALA A 16 -17.34 -5.21 15.69
C ALA A 16 -16.14 -4.68 14.87
N GLY A 17 -16.20 -3.43 14.42
CA GLY A 17 -15.14 -2.77 13.66
C GLY A 17 -15.32 -2.83 12.13
N PRO A 18 -14.37 -2.27 11.35
CA PRO A 18 -14.52 -2.11 9.90
C PRO A 18 -14.65 -3.45 9.15
N GLY A 19 -14.11 -4.54 9.69
CA GLY A 19 -14.25 -5.89 9.14
C GLY A 19 -15.66 -6.50 9.28
N SER A 20 -16.54 -5.90 10.08
CA SER A 20 -17.95 -6.30 10.21
C SER A 20 -18.87 -5.56 9.24
N LEU A 21 -18.38 -4.50 8.59
CA LEU A 21 -19.13 -3.71 7.62
C LEU A 21 -19.06 -4.40 6.24
N SER A 22 -19.80 -5.49 6.10
CA SER A 22 -19.85 -6.24 4.84
C SER A 22 -20.88 -5.64 3.88
N ALA A 23 -20.40 -5.17 2.73
CA ALA A 23 -21.24 -4.85 1.58
C ALA A 23 -21.79 -6.15 0.93
N PRO A 24 -22.91 -6.09 0.18
CA PRO A 24 -23.41 -7.23 -0.58
C PRO A 24 -22.29 -7.82 -1.48
N ILE A 25 -22.02 -9.11 -1.32
CA ILE A 25 -20.84 -9.79 -1.88
C ILE A 25 -20.78 -9.63 -3.41
N LEU A 26 -21.90 -9.86 -4.09
CA LEU A 26 -22.01 -9.73 -5.54
C LEU A 26 -21.69 -8.31 -6.02
N LEU A 27 -22.16 -7.29 -5.28
CA LEU A 27 -21.89 -5.90 -5.60
C LEU A 27 -20.41 -5.57 -5.43
N SER A 28 -19.80 -5.99 -4.32
CA SER A 28 -18.36 -5.77 -4.06
C SER A 28 -17.46 -6.45 -5.09
N LEU A 29 -17.86 -7.64 -5.58
CA LEU A 29 -17.13 -8.37 -6.61
C LEU A 29 -17.22 -7.64 -7.96
N PHE A 30 -18.41 -7.22 -8.36
CA PHE A 30 -18.62 -6.51 -9.61
C PHE A 30 -17.85 -5.18 -9.65
N VAL A 31 -17.95 -4.39 -8.57
CA VAL A 31 -17.20 -3.13 -8.42
C VAL A 31 -15.69 -3.41 -8.38
N GLY A 32 -15.24 -4.42 -7.64
CA GLY A 32 -13.83 -4.79 -7.57
C GLY A 32 -13.24 -5.22 -8.91
N LEU A 33 -14.02 -5.92 -9.74
CA LEU A 33 -13.61 -6.34 -11.09
C LEU A 33 -13.47 -5.13 -12.02
N ILE A 34 -14.44 -4.21 -11.99
CA ILE A 34 -14.38 -2.97 -12.77
C ILE A 34 -13.17 -2.14 -12.36
N VAL A 35 -12.98 -1.92 -11.06
CA VAL A 35 -11.84 -1.14 -10.55
C VAL A 35 -10.52 -1.84 -10.89
N GLY A 36 -10.42 -3.16 -10.72
CA GLY A 36 -9.24 -3.93 -11.09
C GLY A 36 -8.87 -3.77 -12.57
N PHE A 37 -9.85 -3.88 -13.47
CA PHE A 37 -9.66 -3.67 -14.90
C PHE A 37 -9.18 -2.24 -15.24
N LEU A 38 -9.77 -1.22 -14.61
CA LEU A 38 -9.37 0.18 -14.81
C LEU A 38 -7.94 0.45 -14.30
N VAL A 39 -7.60 -0.05 -13.11
CA VAL A 39 -6.28 0.18 -12.52
C VAL A 39 -5.20 -0.59 -13.27
N GLN A 40 -5.51 -1.79 -13.77
CA GLN A 40 -4.63 -2.57 -14.64
C GLN A 40 -4.37 -1.86 -15.97
N SER A 41 -5.43 -1.44 -16.68
CA SER A 41 -5.32 -0.79 -18.00
C SER A 41 -4.62 0.57 -17.95
N THR A 42 -4.80 1.34 -16.88
CA THR A 42 -4.15 2.65 -16.72
C THR A 42 -2.71 2.57 -16.22
N GLY A 43 -2.26 1.40 -15.75
CA GLY A 43 -0.94 1.25 -15.12
C GLY A 43 -0.76 2.13 -13.89
N PHE A 44 -1.86 2.44 -13.19
CA PHE A 44 -1.89 3.42 -12.11
C PHE A 44 -0.84 3.10 -11.05
N CYS A 45 -0.02 4.11 -10.74
CA CYS A 45 1.02 3.98 -9.75
C CYS A 45 1.28 5.28 -9.01
N PHE A 46 1.03 5.28 -7.70
CA PHE A 46 1.31 6.43 -6.86
C PHE A 46 2.82 6.76 -6.90
N THR A 47 3.69 5.86 -6.43
CA THR A 47 5.15 6.09 -6.41
C THR A 47 5.71 6.46 -7.79
N GLY A 48 5.23 5.79 -8.85
CA GLY A 48 5.57 6.07 -10.24
C GLY A 48 5.13 7.45 -10.72
N GLY A 49 3.98 7.96 -10.26
CA GLY A 49 3.47 9.28 -10.62
C GLY A 49 4.41 10.41 -10.18
N TYR A 50 4.91 10.38 -8.93
CA TYR A 50 5.89 11.37 -8.48
C TYR A 50 7.23 11.22 -9.22
N ARG A 51 7.71 9.98 -9.40
CA ARG A 51 8.96 9.74 -10.15
C ARG A 51 8.87 10.25 -11.58
N ASN A 52 7.77 9.98 -12.28
CA ASN A 52 7.59 10.38 -13.68
C ASN A 52 7.35 11.89 -13.82
N LEU A 53 6.73 12.52 -12.83
CA LEU A 53 6.58 13.98 -12.77
C LEU A 53 7.95 14.67 -12.59
N ILE A 54 8.76 14.18 -11.65
CA ILE A 54 10.06 14.78 -11.29
C ILE A 54 11.13 14.52 -12.36
N PHE A 55 11.29 13.26 -12.79
CA PHE A 55 12.39 12.86 -13.68
C PHE A 55 11.96 12.70 -15.13
N GLY A 56 10.79 12.12 -15.38
CA GLY A 56 10.29 11.83 -16.73
C GLY A 56 9.58 13.00 -17.40
N LYS A 57 9.26 14.07 -16.65
CA LYS A 57 8.44 15.21 -17.08
C LYS A 57 7.10 14.82 -17.74
N ASN A 58 6.57 13.64 -17.43
CA ASN A 58 5.32 13.15 -17.98
C ASN A 58 4.27 13.03 -16.85
N PRO A 59 3.27 13.93 -16.81
CA PRO A 59 2.30 14.00 -15.72
C PRO A 59 1.15 12.98 -15.86
N HIS A 60 1.12 12.14 -16.90
CA HIS A 60 -0.01 11.24 -17.16
C HIS A 60 -0.38 10.38 -15.94
N LEU A 61 0.61 9.75 -15.28
CA LEU A 61 0.37 8.94 -14.08
C LEU A 61 0.03 9.78 -12.84
N PHE A 62 0.41 11.06 -12.81
CA PHE A 62 0.11 11.96 -11.70
C PHE A 62 -1.37 12.36 -11.66
N GLN A 63 -2.08 12.33 -12.79
CA GLN A 63 -3.51 12.67 -12.86
C GLN A 63 -4.40 11.74 -12.02
N GLY A 64 -3.97 10.51 -11.74
CA GLY A 64 -4.77 9.59 -10.93
C GLY A 64 -4.84 9.95 -9.44
N TYR A 65 -3.94 10.81 -8.94
CA TYR A 65 -3.97 11.33 -7.56
C TYR A 65 -5.22 12.18 -7.27
N PRO A 66 -5.44 13.31 -7.98
CA PRO A 66 -6.63 14.11 -7.76
C PRO A 66 -7.90 13.33 -8.11
N MET A 67 -7.87 12.44 -9.10
CA MET A 67 -9.01 11.60 -9.43
C MET A 67 -9.44 10.71 -8.27
N THR A 68 -8.50 10.02 -7.61
CA THR A 68 -8.83 9.18 -6.45
C THR A 68 -9.47 10.00 -5.32
N PHE A 69 -8.95 11.21 -5.07
CA PHE A 69 -9.51 12.12 -4.06
C PHE A 69 -10.92 12.60 -4.43
N VAL A 70 -11.13 13.06 -5.67
CA VAL A 70 -12.43 13.55 -6.15
C VAL A 70 -13.46 12.43 -6.16
N THR A 71 -13.10 11.23 -6.61
CA THR A 71 -14.00 10.06 -6.59
C THR A 71 -14.39 9.69 -5.16
N ALA A 72 -13.42 9.64 -4.23
CA ALA A 72 -13.70 9.37 -2.83
C ALA A 72 -14.62 10.44 -2.21
N LEU A 73 -14.36 11.73 -2.48
CA LEU A 73 -15.20 12.83 -2.01
C LEU A 73 -16.63 12.71 -2.55
N PHE A 74 -16.78 12.47 -3.85
CA PHE A 74 -18.07 12.34 -4.52
C PHE A 74 -18.93 11.22 -3.91
N PHE A 75 -18.36 10.02 -3.72
CA PHE A 75 -19.08 8.93 -3.07
C PHE A 75 -19.40 9.23 -1.60
N ASN A 76 -18.48 9.83 -0.85
CA ASN A 76 -18.75 10.22 0.55
C ASN A 76 -19.87 11.25 0.66
N LEU A 77 -20.01 12.17 -0.31
CA LEU A 77 -21.11 13.14 -0.36
C LEU A 77 -22.44 12.45 -0.69
N ILE A 78 -22.48 11.54 -1.67
CA ILE A 78 -23.69 10.79 -2.03
C ILE A 78 -24.20 9.94 -0.86
N PHE A 79 -23.31 9.25 -0.16
CA PHE A 79 -23.65 8.40 0.98
C PHE A 79 -23.81 9.18 2.30
N GLY A 80 -23.68 10.51 2.29
CA GLY A 80 -23.79 11.35 3.48
C GLY A 80 -22.74 11.05 4.56
N GLN A 81 -21.63 10.41 4.20
CA GLN A 81 -20.54 10.01 5.12
C GLN A 81 -19.44 11.08 5.20
N PHE A 82 -19.56 12.17 4.46
CA PHE A 82 -18.58 13.25 4.47
C PHE A 82 -18.53 13.95 5.83
N LYS A 83 -17.37 13.84 6.50
CA LYS A 83 -17.06 14.56 7.74
C LYS A 83 -15.80 15.39 7.53
N LEU A 84 -15.94 16.70 7.64
CA LEU A 84 -14.83 17.64 7.60
C LEU A 84 -14.06 17.59 8.94
N GLY A 85 -12.82 17.10 8.90
CA GLY A 85 -11.94 17.01 10.06
C GLY A 85 -11.35 15.62 10.27
N PHE A 86 -10.26 15.53 11.01
CA PHE A 86 -9.52 14.28 11.29
C PHE A 86 -10.07 13.51 12.50
N ALA A 87 -10.95 14.12 13.29
CA ALA A 87 -11.53 13.50 14.48
C ALA A 87 -12.71 12.59 14.11
N ASN A 88 -12.80 11.42 14.74
CA ASN A 88 -13.89 10.44 14.58
C ASN A 88 -14.09 9.93 13.14
N GLN A 89 -13.03 9.89 12.33
CA GLN A 89 -13.04 9.19 11.06
C GLN A 89 -12.83 7.67 11.28
N PRO A 90 -13.45 6.79 10.47
CA PRO A 90 -13.30 5.34 10.63
C PRO A 90 -11.82 4.93 10.55
N ALA A 91 -11.35 4.18 11.55
CA ALA A 91 -9.98 3.68 11.68
C ALA A 91 -8.85 4.75 11.78
N ALA A 92 -9.17 6.05 11.75
CA ALA A 92 -8.19 7.12 11.91
C ALA A 92 -7.98 7.47 13.39
N HIS A 93 -6.74 7.76 13.77
CA HIS A 93 -6.37 8.31 15.07
C HIS A 93 -5.63 9.63 14.89
N SER A 94 -5.70 10.50 15.89
CA SER A 94 -5.11 11.85 15.85
C SER A 94 -3.62 11.88 16.23
N ASP A 95 -2.98 10.72 16.44
CA ASP A 95 -1.54 10.64 16.72
C ASP A 95 -0.71 10.89 15.46
N TYR A 96 -0.52 12.16 15.10
CA TYR A 96 0.17 12.55 13.87
C TYR A 96 1.62 12.03 13.77
N LEU A 97 2.34 12.00 14.90
CA LEU A 97 3.74 11.53 14.94
C LEU A 97 3.86 10.07 14.52
N TRP A 98 3.03 9.20 15.09
CA TRP A 98 3.05 7.76 14.81
C TRP A 98 2.50 7.45 13.43
N SER A 99 1.50 8.20 12.96
CA SER A 99 1.03 8.13 11.57
C SER A 99 2.15 8.50 10.58
N PHE A 100 2.93 9.54 10.87
CA PHE A 100 4.05 9.94 10.02
C PHE A 100 5.17 8.91 10.01
N LEU A 101 5.60 8.42 11.18
CA LEU A 101 6.67 7.43 11.30
C LEU A 101 6.29 6.09 10.66
N SER A 102 5.07 5.60 10.89
CA SER A 102 4.57 4.37 10.28
C SER A 102 4.44 4.50 8.76
N MET A 103 3.93 5.61 8.24
CA MET A 103 3.84 5.82 6.80
C MET A 103 5.22 5.99 6.15
N THR A 104 6.19 6.56 6.89
CA THR A 104 7.60 6.59 6.46
C THR A 104 8.17 5.18 6.34
N LEU A 105 7.93 4.31 7.33
CA LEU A 105 8.31 2.90 7.28
C LEU A 105 7.68 2.18 6.06
N VAL A 106 6.38 2.36 5.84
CA VAL A 106 5.67 1.81 4.66
C VAL A 106 6.30 2.32 3.36
N GLY A 107 6.64 3.61 3.29
CA GLY A 107 7.32 4.20 2.14
C GLY A 107 8.67 3.55 1.86
N ILE A 108 9.51 3.34 2.89
CA ILE A 108 10.81 2.68 2.74
C ILE A 108 10.61 1.22 2.29
N CYS A 109 9.69 0.48 2.90
CA CYS A 109 9.37 -0.89 2.48
C CYS A 109 8.89 -0.94 1.02
N ALA A 110 8.04 0.00 0.59
CA ALA A 110 7.57 0.08 -0.79
C ALA A 110 8.70 0.41 -1.78
N THR A 111 9.73 1.15 -1.36
CA THR A 111 10.92 1.36 -2.21
C THR A 111 11.73 0.08 -2.38
N PHE A 112 11.87 -0.74 -1.34
CA PHE A 112 12.54 -2.05 -1.44
C PHE A 112 11.74 -3.03 -2.28
N ALA A 113 10.42 -3.02 -2.16
CA ALA A 113 9.52 -3.85 -2.97
C ALA A 113 9.33 -3.33 -4.40
N SER A 114 9.93 -2.19 -4.78
CA SER A 114 9.78 -1.46 -6.06
C SER A 114 8.38 -0.89 -6.37
N ASP A 115 7.31 -1.40 -5.74
CA ASP A 115 5.94 -0.93 -5.93
C ASP A 115 5.17 -0.82 -4.60
N TYR A 116 4.01 -0.15 -4.64
CA TYR A 116 3.09 0.03 -3.52
C TYR A 116 2.00 -1.07 -3.50
N PRO A 117 1.26 -1.26 -2.38
CA PRO A 117 0.42 -2.44 -2.16
C PRO A 117 -0.59 -2.76 -3.27
N LEU A 118 -1.28 -1.76 -3.83
CA LEU A 118 -2.26 -2.00 -4.90
C LEU A 118 -1.60 -2.46 -6.20
N ARG A 119 -0.43 -1.92 -6.56
CA ARG A 119 0.28 -2.33 -7.77
C ARG A 119 0.89 -3.71 -7.62
N GLN A 120 1.35 -4.07 -6.42
CA GLN A 120 1.75 -5.44 -6.10
C GLN A 120 0.61 -6.43 -6.29
N LEU A 121 -0.60 -6.06 -5.83
CA LEU A 121 -1.78 -6.90 -6.01
C LEU A 121 -2.11 -7.12 -7.50
N ILE A 122 -2.06 -6.08 -8.32
CA ILE A 122 -2.34 -6.21 -9.76
C ILE A 122 -1.25 -7.03 -10.47
N LYS A 123 0.03 -6.75 -10.21
CA LYS A 123 1.15 -7.50 -10.77
C LYS A 123 1.10 -8.98 -10.40
N SER A 124 0.63 -9.31 -9.20
CA SER A 124 0.44 -10.69 -8.78
C SER A 124 -0.56 -11.44 -9.67
N THR A 125 -1.59 -10.74 -10.18
CA THR A 125 -2.58 -11.30 -11.11
C THR A 125 -2.12 -11.29 -12.57
N GLU A 126 -1.16 -10.43 -12.93
CA GLU A 126 -0.50 -10.40 -14.25
C GLU A 126 0.53 -11.54 -14.42
N GLY A 127 0.78 -12.34 -13.38
CA GLY A 127 1.71 -13.48 -13.41
C GLY A 127 3.11 -13.19 -12.85
N ASN A 128 3.32 -12.07 -12.16
CA ASN A 128 4.59 -11.77 -11.51
C ASN A 128 4.70 -12.48 -10.14
N LEU A 129 5.58 -13.48 -10.06
CA LEU A 129 5.78 -14.27 -8.84
C LEU A 129 6.38 -13.47 -7.67
N ASP A 130 7.25 -12.50 -7.94
CA ASP A 130 7.84 -11.64 -6.89
C ASP A 130 6.73 -10.81 -6.20
N SER A 131 5.79 -10.31 -6.99
CA SER A 131 4.61 -9.61 -6.48
C SER A 131 3.67 -10.54 -5.72
N VAL A 132 3.49 -11.79 -6.16
CA VAL A 132 2.70 -12.80 -5.42
C VAL A 132 3.28 -13.02 -4.02
N ILE A 133 4.60 -13.23 -3.90
CA ILE A 133 5.28 -13.44 -2.62
C ILE A 133 5.13 -12.21 -1.72
N THR A 134 5.27 -11.02 -2.29
CA THR A 134 5.11 -9.74 -1.57
C THR A 134 3.68 -9.60 -1.01
N VAL A 135 2.66 -9.94 -1.80
CA VAL A 135 1.25 -9.90 -1.37
C VAL A 135 1.00 -10.89 -0.23
N PHE A 136 1.52 -12.13 -0.32
CA PHE A 136 1.44 -13.07 0.79
C PHE A 136 2.13 -12.55 2.05
N GLY A 137 3.31 -11.94 1.92
CA GLY A 137 4.00 -11.28 3.02
C GLY A 137 3.16 -10.19 3.69
N MET A 138 2.49 -9.33 2.90
CA MET A 138 1.59 -8.29 3.43
C MET A 138 0.38 -8.89 4.15
N ILE A 139 -0.23 -9.96 3.62
CA ILE A 139 -1.36 -10.63 4.25
C ILE A 139 -0.95 -11.25 5.59
N LEU A 140 0.15 -12.01 5.60
CA LEU A 140 0.67 -12.65 6.81
C LEU A 140 1.10 -11.61 7.86
N GLY A 141 1.76 -10.54 7.44
CA GLY A 141 2.14 -9.42 8.31
C GLY A 141 0.94 -8.72 8.91
N THR A 142 -0.12 -8.50 8.14
CA THR A 142 -1.37 -7.90 8.62
C THR A 142 -2.06 -8.83 9.63
N ALA A 143 -2.16 -10.12 9.33
CA ALA A 143 -2.72 -11.11 10.26
C ALA A 143 -1.95 -11.13 11.58
N PHE A 144 -0.61 -11.11 11.53
CA PHE A 144 0.24 -11.01 12.71
C PHE A 144 -0.02 -9.71 13.49
N ALA A 145 -0.03 -8.56 12.81
CA ALA A 145 -0.25 -7.27 13.47
C ALA A 145 -1.59 -7.17 14.20
N HIS A 146 -2.67 -7.73 13.62
CA HIS A 146 -3.98 -7.75 14.25
C HIS A 146 -4.10 -8.78 15.39
N ASN A 147 -3.48 -9.96 15.26
CA ASN A 147 -3.53 -11.00 16.30
C ASN A 147 -2.71 -10.65 17.54
N PHE A 148 -1.59 -9.94 17.38
CA PHE A 148 -0.71 -9.55 18.49
C PHE A 148 -1.00 -8.13 19.05
N GLY A 149 -2.08 -7.48 18.61
CA GLY A 149 -2.49 -6.16 19.11
C GLY A 149 -1.53 -5.02 18.74
N LEU A 150 -0.76 -5.20 17.66
CA LEU A 150 0.16 -4.18 17.12
C LEU A 150 -0.57 -3.15 16.26
N ALA A 151 -1.75 -3.50 15.74
CA ALA A 151 -2.57 -2.61 14.94
C ALA A 151 -3.19 -1.49 15.79
N SER A 152 -2.96 -0.24 15.36
CA SER A 152 -3.65 0.93 15.93
C SER A 152 -5.15 0.91 15.63
N SER A 153 -5.93 1.62 16.45
CA SER A 153 -7.36 1.78 16.26
C SER A 153 -7.76 3.25 16.39
N GLY A 154 -9.04 3.57 16.15
CA GLY A 154 -9.56 4.93 16.36
C GLY A 154 -9.43 5.45 17.80
N LYS A 155 -9.08 4.59 18.76
CA LYS A 155 -8.77 4.98 20.15
C LYS A 155 -7.33 5.48 20.35
N GLY A 156 -6.47 5.40 19.32
CA GLY A 156 -5.06 5.78 19.40
C GLY A 156 -4.10 4.65 19.07
N THR A 157 -2.81 5.00 19.03
CA THR A 157 -1.70 4.07 18.76
C THR A 157 -1.41 3.22 19.99
N THR A 158 -1.35 1.89 19.84
CA THR A 158 -1.01 0.99 20.96
C THR A 158 0.48 1.10 21.31
N ALA A 159 0.83 0.95 22.59
CA ALA A 159 2.24 0.98 23.02
C ALA A 159 3.08 -0.08 22.29
N ASN A 160 2.52 -1.27 22.05
CA ASN A 160 3.18 -2.32 21.28
C ASN A 160 3.34 -1.93 19.80
N GLY A 161 2.36 -1.23 19.21
CA GLY A 161 2.46 -0.71 17.85
C GLY A 161 3.57 0.33 17.68
N GLN A 162 3.76 1.20 18.68
CA GLN A 162 4.86 2.17 18.71
C GLN A 162 6.23 1.48 18.68
N ILE A 163 6.40 0.45 19.53
CA ILE A 163 7.62 -0.36 19.59
C ILE A 163 7.86 -1.06 18.25
N ALA A 164 6.82 -1.65 17.66
CA ALA A 164 6.91 -2.33 16.36
C ALA A 164 7.35 -1.39 15.23
N VAL A 165 6.85 -0.14 15.20
CA VAL A 165 7.27 0.88 14.22
C VAL A 165 8.76 1.21 14.38
N ILE A 166 9.23 1.39 15.61
CA ILE A 166 10.66 1.67 15.88
C ILE A 166 11.53 0.50 15.40
N ILE A 167 11.20 -0.73 15.80
CA ILE A 167 11.95 -1.93 15.40
C ILE A 167 11.95 -2.08 13.87
N GLY A 168 10.80 -1.85 13.23
CA GLY A 168 10.66 -1.88 11.78
C GLY A 168 11.56 -0.85 11.10
N LEU A 169 11.56 0.40 11.56
CA LEU A 169 12.43 1.47 11.05
C LEU A 169 13.91 1.13 11.19
N VAL A 170 14.34 0.65 12.36
CA VAL A 170 15.73 0.22 12.56
C VAL A 170 16.08 -0.90 11.60
N THR A 171 15.21 -1.89 11.43
CA THR A 171 15.44 -3.05 10.56
C THR A 171 15.59 -2.63 9.09
N VAL A 172 14.70 -1.79 8.56
CA VAL A 172 14.81 -1.32 7.16
C VAL A 172 16.02 -0.44 6.93
N LEU A 173 16.42 0.37 7.92
CA LEU A 173 17.64 1.18 7.83
C LEU A 173 18.90 0.30 7.83
N VAL A 174 18.94 -0.73 8.67
CA VAL A 174 20.04 -1.70 8.71
C VAL A 174 20.14 -2.45 7.37
N ILE A 175 19.02 -2.98 6.86
CA ILE A 175 18.98 -3.64 5.54
C ILE A 175 19.45 -2.67 4.45
N GLY A 176 18.93 -1.44 4.43
CA GLY A 176 19.32 -0.42 3.47
C GLY A 176 20.82 -0.09 3.52
N TYR A 177 21.40 -0.02 4.71
CA TYR A 177 22.82 0.22 4.89
C TYR A 177 23.69 -0.92 4.33
N PHE A 178 23.33 -2.18 4.61
CA PHE A 178 24.07 -3.34 4.11
C PHE A 178 23.89 -3.55 2.60
N CYS A 179 22.67 -3.36 2.09
CA CYS A 179 22.35 -3.52 0.66
C CYS A 179 22.88 -2.36 -0.22
N LYS A 180 23.23 -1.21 0.36
CA LYS A 180 23.81 -0.07 -0.37
C LYS A 180 25.04 -0.47 -1.20
N LYS A 181 25.89 -1.38 -0.68
CA LYS A 181 27.11 -1.80 -1.36
C LYS A 181 26.83 -2.58 -2.66
N LEU A 182 25.74 -3.34 -2.69
CA LEU A 182 25.28 -4.09 -3.87
C LEU A 182 24.59 -3.19 -4.89
N ILE A 183 23.78 -2.24 -4.41
CA ILE A 183 23.05 -1.28 -5.26
C ILE A 183 24.01 -0.31 -5.96
N LEU A 184 25.05 0.15 -5.27
CA LEU A 184 26.04 1.05 -5.88
C LEU A 184 26.86 0.38 -7.00
N SER A 185 27.14 -0.92 -6.91
CA SER A 185 27.78 -1.64 -8.02
C SER A 185 26.87 -1.76 -9.24
N ASP A 186 25.58 -2.02 -9.04
CA ASP A 186 24.62 -2.11 -10.15
C ASP A 186 24.35 -0.75 -10.80
N ILE A 187 24.32 0.34 -10.02
CA ILE A 187 24.19 1.70 -10.57
C ILE A 187 25.40 2.08 -11.41
N GLU A 188 26.61 1.73 -10.97
CA GLU A 188 27.82 2.02 -11.75
C GLU A 188 27.84 1.20 -13.05
N ILE A 189 27.45 -0.07 -13.01
CA ILE A 189 27.31 -0.91 -14.21
C ILE A 189 26.23 -0.34 -15.15
N PHE A 190 25.07 0.06 -14.63
CA PHE A 190 24.00 0.63 -15.43
C PHE A 190 24.39 1.99 -16.03
N ARG A 191 25.13 2.81 -15.29
CA ARG A 191 25.73 4.07 -15.77
C ARG A 191 26.72 3.80 -16.91
N GLN A 192 27.58 2.78 -16.78
CA GLN A 192 28.50 2.36 -17.84
C GLN A 192 27.75 1.87 -19.09
N ILE A 193 26.67 1.10 -18.93
CA ILE A 193 25.84 0.63 -20.05
C ILE A 193 25.10 1.79 -20.73
N ILE A 194 24.55 2.75 -19.98
CA ILE A 194 23.90 3.93 -20.56
C ILE A 194 24.91 4.80 -21.32
N LEU A 195 26.08 5.05 -20.74
CA LEU A 195 27.14 5.83 -21.40
C LEU A 195 27.68 5.12 -22.65
N ALA A 196 27.73 3.78 -22.66
CA ALA A 196 28.08 3.00 -23.84
C ALA A 196 26.98 2.99 -24.92
N ARG A 197 25.70 3.09 -24.53
CA ARG A 197 24.54 3.08 -25.44
C ARG A 197 24.24 4.47 -26.03
N PHE A 198 24.51 5.52 -25.27
CA PHE A 198 24.34 6.92 -25.67
C PHE A 198 25.65 7.67 -25.46
N PRO A 199 26.61 7.55 -26.38
CA PRO A 199 27.81 8.36 -26.33
C PRO A 199 27.40 9.82 -26.43
N THR A 200 27.61 10.57 -25.36
CA THR A 200 27.53 12.03 -25.38
C THR A 200 28.54 12.52 -26.43
N LYS A 201 28.03 13.15 -27.50
CA LYS A 201 28.87 13.97 -28.37
C LYS A 201 29.42 15.17 -27.60
#